data_AF-A0A932QZ03-F1
#
_entry.id   AF-A0A932QZ03-F1
#
_cell.length_a   1.000
_cell.length_b   1.000
_cell.length_c   1.000
_cell.angle_alpha   90.00
_cell.angle_beta   90.00
_cell.angle_gamma   90.00
#
_symmetry.space_group_name_H-M   'P 1'
#
loop_
_entity.id
_entity.type
_entity.pdbx_description
1 polymer ?
#
loop_
_entity_poly.entity_id
_entity_poly.type
_entity_poly.pdbx_seq_one_letter_code
_entity_poly.pdbx_strand_id
1 'polypeptide(L)'
;MDFNEAIEILNGLLKEKQPLTFSSSWILHQAPHVYRYVCKNLRTENGQVDWDSITAALDRRFLKHWVRYKRKRIKLYESQTEVEAILTKYKEKLYILIAPRDNLDNKIRSRIIVNLVRISQRGNILAQKELIKWLQYVIDDWIDRYYPLFKWKGYTDDIEDKIRNCIRCYKYTGSFLGYLYKTLEYSARGIRPLQAWSLDNLIGENGATKIDFVMQDVETGEVKLFGR
;
A
#
# COMPACT_ATOMS: atom_id res chain seq x y z
N MET A 1 -33.73 -4.58 5.79
CA MET A 1 -32.37 -4.07 5.55
C MET A 1 -31.41 -5.20 5.33
N ASP A 2 -31.26 -5.54 4.06
CA ASP A 2 -30.12 -6.32 3.57
C ASP A 2 -28.96 -5.38 3.17
N PHE A 3 -27.87 -5.95 2.68
CA PHE A 3 -26.69 -5.18 2.27
C PHE A 3 -26.96 -4.33 1.03
N ASN A 4 -27.73 -4.84 0.06
CA ASN A 4 -27.99 -4.14 -1.21
C ASN A 4 -28.90 -2.93 -0.99
N GLU A 5 -29.97 -3.12 -0.20
CA GLU A 5 -30.90 -2.08 0.23
C GLU A 5 -30.15 -0.94 0.95
N ALA A 6 -29.20 -1.27 1.84
CA ALA A 6 -28.37 -0.27 2.51
C ALA A 6 -27.51 0.55 1.54
N ILE A 7 -26.97 -0.09 0.48
CA ILE A 7 -26.15 0.57 -0.55
C ILE A 7 -27.01 1.43 -1.48
N GLU A 8 -28.21 0.95 -1.86
CA GLU A 8 -29.15 1.70 -2.69
C GLU A 8 -29.59 3.00 -2.00
N ILE A 9 -29.96 2.92 -0.72
CA ILE A 9 -30.32 4.09 0.09
C ILE A 9 -29.14 5.07 0.15
N LEU A 10 -27.92 4.58 0.38
CA LEU A 10 -26.74 5.44 0.47
C LEU A 10 -26.41 6.12 -0.87
N ASN A 11 -26.44 5.38 -1.97
CA ASN A 11 -26.20 5.92 -3.31
C ASN A 11 -27.28 6.93 -3.71
N GLY A 12 -28.54 6.69 -3.36
CA GLY A 12 -29.64 7.65 -3.55
C GLY A 12 -29.39 8.97 -2.80
N LEU A 13 -29.06 8.90 -1.52
CA LEU A 13 -28.75 10.08 -0.70
C LEU A 13 -27.52 10.86 -1.19
N LEU A 14 -26.49 10.15 -1.65
CA LEU A 14 -25.29 10.77 -2.22
C LEU A 14 -25.57 11.45 -3.56
N LYS A 15 -26.49 10.90 -4.38
CA LYS A 15 -26.94 11.52 -5.64
C LYS A 15 -27.77 12.78 -5.39
N GLU A 16 -28.65 12.74 -4.39
CA GLU A 16 -29.53 13.87 -4.05
C GLU A 16 -28.75 15.03 -3.43
N LYS A 17 -27.92 14.76 -2.41
CA LYS A 17 -27.25 15.81 -1.63
C LYS A 17 -25.90 16.26 -2.18
N GLN A 18 -25.30 15.49 -3.09
CA GLN A 18 -24.00 15.73 -3.72
C GLN A 18 -22.94 16.33 -2.78
N PRO A 19 -22.62 15.69 -1.64
CA PRO A 19 -21.67 16.26 -0.70
C PRO A 19 -20.25 16.27 -1.31
N LEU A 20 -19.53 17.38 -1.13
CA LEU A 20 -18.10 17.47 -1.50
C LEU A 20 -17.25 16.41 -0.82
N THR A 21 -17.57 16.09 0.44
CA THR A 21 -16.98 14.98 1.19
C THR A 21 -18.00 14.38 2.14
N PHE A 22 -17.95 13.08 2.40
CA PHE A 22 -18.80 12.41 3.39
C PHE A 22 -18.00 11.44 4.25
N SER A 23 -18.48 11.18 5.46
CA SER A 23 -17.82 10.35 6.48
C SER A 23 -18.84 9.46 7.19
N SER A 24 -18.38 8.58 8.07
CA SER A 24 -19.27 7.76 8.91
C SER A 24 -20.24 8.62 9.76
N SER A 25 -19.79 9.78 10.24
CA SER A 25 -20.65 10.74 10.95
C SER A 25 -21.71 11.35 10.04
N TRP A 26 -21.37 11.64 8.78
CA TRP A 26 -22.36 12.11 7.80
C TRP A 26 -23.46 11.06 7.58
N ILE A 27 -23.07 9.78 7.45
CA ILE A 27 -24.03 8.67 7.32
C ILE A 27 -24.90 8.56 8.57
N LEU A 28 -24.34 8.71 9.77
CA LEU A 28 -25.12 8.71 11.01
C LEU A 28 -26.20 9.79 11.03
N HIS A 29 -25.92 10.99 10.52
CA HIS A 29 -26.89 12.08 10.50
C HIS A 29 -27.94 11.95 9.38
N GLN A 30 -27.54 11.48 8.20
CA GLN A 30 -28.42 11.43 7.03
C GLN A 30 -29.20 10.12 6.91
N ALA A 31 -28.60 9.00 7.33
CA ALA A 31 -29.19 7.67 7.30
C ALA A 31 -28.84 6.89 8.58
N PRO A 32 -29.43 7.25 9.74
CA PRO A 32 -29.13 6.59 11.02
C PRO A 32 -29.41 5.08 10.99
N HIS A 33 -30.42 4.66 10.23
CA HIS A 33 -30.81 3.25 10.10
C HIS A 33 -29.75 2.46 9.32
N VAL A 34 -29.22 3.00 8.21
CA VAL A 34 -28.08 2.40 7.47
C VAL A 34 -26.86 2.34 8.38
N TYR A 35 -26.54 3.41 9.10
CA TYR A 35 -25.41 3.43 10.03
C TYR A 35 -25.51 2.31 11.08
N ARG A 36 -26.69 2.11 11.69
CA ARG A 36 -26.92 1.04 12.68
C ARG A 36 -26.75 -0.35 12.08
N TYR A 37 -27.29 -0.58 10.88
CA TYR A 37 -27.13 -1.86 10.17
C TYR A 37 -25.66 -2.19 9.96
N VAL A 38 -24.91 -1.21 9.46
CA VAL A 38 -23.46 -1.32 9.21
C VAL A 38 -22.71 -1.66 10.49
N CYS A 39 -22.97 -0.92 11.57
CA CYS A 39 -22.33 -1.19 12.85
C CYS A 39 -22.71 -2.55 13.43
N LYS A 40 -23.88 -3.09 13.12
CA LYS A 40 -24.30 -4.40 13.65
C LYS A 40 -23.73 -5.56 12.83
N ASN A 41 -23.76 -5.46 11.51
CA ASN A 41 -23.56 -6.60 10.62
C ASN A 41 -22.19 -6.62 9.92
N LEU A 42 -21.52 -5.48 9.77
CA LEU A 42 -20.24 -5.39 9.05
C LEU A 42 -19.11 -5.21 10.04
N ARG A 43 -18.56 -6.32 10.51
CA ARG A 43 -17.44 -6.37 11.45
C ARG A 43 -16.20 -7.02 10.85
N THR A 44 -15.04 -6.41 11.09
CA THR A 44 -13.73 -6.99 10.80
C THR A 44 -13.41 -8.07 11.82
N GLU A 45 -12.35 -8.83 11.55
CA GLU A 45 -11.80 -9.86 12.44
C GLU A 45 -11.48 -9.32 13.84
N ASN A 46 -11.14 -8.03 13.93
CA ASN A 46 -10.84 -7.35 15.19
C ASN A 46 -12.07 -6.67 15.83
N GLY A 47 -13.28 -7.04 15.39
CA GLY A 47 -14.54 -6.50 15.90
C GLY A 47 -14.80 -5.03 15.54
N GLN A 48 -14.03 -4.45 14.63
CA GLN A 48 -14.24 -3.07 14.18
C GLN A 48 -15.24 -2.99 13.02
N VAL A 49 -15.84 -1.81 12.81
CA VAL A 49 -16.78 -1.62 11.71
C VAL A 49 -16.03 -1.62 10.36
N ASP A 50 -16.43 -2.52 9.46
CA ASP A 50 -15.85 -2.65 8.13
C ASP A 50 -16.48 -1.67 7.14
N TRP A 51 -16.01 -0.42 7.21
CA TRP A 51 -16.39 0.61 6.25
C TRP A 51 -15.83 0.37 4.85
N ASP A 52 -14.76 -0.43 4.70
CA ASP A 52 -14.15 -0.68 3.40
C ASP A 52 -15.11 -1.48 2.51
N SER A 53 -15.78 -2.50 3.07
CA SER A 53 -16.81 -3.28 2.37
C SER A 53 -17.96 -2.42 1.82
N ILE A 54 -18.40 -1.39 2.55
CA ILE A 54 -19.45 -0.47 2.07
C ILE A 54 -18.90 0.38 0.95
N THR A 55 -17.75 1.01 1.18
CA THR A 55 -17.18 1.92 0.18
C THR A 55 -16.91 1.19 -1.13
N ALA A 56 -16.48 -0.07 -1.08
CA ALA A 56 -16.29 -0.92 -2.25
C ALA A 56 -17.56 -1.11 -3.09
N ALA A 57 -18.74 -1.12 -2.45
CA ALA A 57 -20.02 -1.31 -3.10
C ALA A 57 -20.69 0.00 -3.55
N LEU A 58 -20.17 1.17 -3.14
CA LEU A 58 -20.69 2.46 -3.59
C LEU A 58 -20.33 2.75 -5.04
N ASP A 59 -21.13 3.62 -5.67
CA ASP A 59 -20.82 4.09 -7.02
C ASP A 59 -19.43 4.73 -7.06
N ARG A 60 -18.63 4.37 -8.08
CA ARG A 60 -17.21 4.77 -8.20
C ARG A 60 -16.99 6.28 -8.13
N ARG A 61 -18.00 7.08 -8.49
CA ARG A 61 -17.97 8.55 -8.42
C ARG A 61 -17.90 9.07 -6.99
N PHE A 62 -18.49 8.36 -6.02
CA PHE A 62 -18.53 8.77 -4.62
C PHE A 62 -17.33 8.31 -3.81
N LEU A 63 -16.62 7.26 -4.24
CA LEU A 63 -15.40 6.78 -3.58
C LEU A 63 -14.39 7.90 -3.27
N LYS A 64 -14.23 8.87 -4.19
CA LYS A 64 -13.29 9.99 -4.04
C LYS A 64 -13.69 10.97 -2.92
N HIS A 65 -14.98 11.07 -2.62
CA HIS A 65 -15.53 11.96 -1.61
C HIS A 65 -15.53 11.32 -0.20
N TRP A 66 -15.22 10.02 -0.09
CA TRP A 66 -15.19 9.34 1.20
C TRP A 66 -14.01 9.77 2.07
N VAL A 67 -14.31 10.18 3.30
CA VAL A 67 -13.36 10.58 4.33
C VAL A 67 -13.61 9.73 5.58
N ARG A 68 -12.77 8.72 5.78
CA ARG A 68 -12.90 7.81 6.94
C ARG A 68 -12.43 8.46 8.25
N TYR A 69 -11.27 9.12 8.24
CA TYR A 69 -10.67 9.73 9.42
C TYR A 69 -10.09 11.11 9.10
N LYS A 70 -10.31 12.10 9.99
CA LYS A 70 -9.45 13.28 10.04
C LYS A 70 -8.04 12.83 10.44
N ARG A 71 -6.98 13.34 9.80
CA ARG A 71 -5.58 13.00 10.12
C ARG A 71 -5.32 13.30 11.61
N LYS A 72 -5.41 12.30 12.47
CA LYS A 72 -5.12 12.41 13.91
C LYS A 72 -3.64 12.06 14.15
N ARG A 73 -3.06 12.59 15.23
CA ARG A 73 -1.80 12.08 15.76
C ARG A 73 -2.06 10.65 16.23
N ILE A 74 -1.46 9.69 15.53
CA ILE A 74 -1.61 8.27 15.83
C ILE A 74 -0.67 7.93 16.98
N LYS A 75 -1.20 7.33 18.06
CA LYS A 75 -0.39 6.78 19.14
C LYS A 75 0.08 5.39 18.69
N LEU A 76 1.40 5.20 18.67
CA LEU A 76 1.98 3.92 18.31
C LEU A 76 1.76 2.91 19.44
N TYR A 77 1.52 1.66 19.08
CA TYR A 77 1.33 0.56 20.01
C TYR A 77 1.79 -0.75 19.38
N GLU A 78 1.97 -1.77 20.22
CA GLU A 78 2.35 -3.12 19.81
C GLU A 78 1.28 -4.09 20.31
N SER A 79 0.63 -4.78 19.37
CA SER A 79 -0.38 -5.79 19.71
C SER A 79 -0.29 -6.92 18.70
N GLN A 80 0.30 -8.03 19.13
CA GLN A 80 0.43 -9.23 18.33
C GLN A 80 -0.92 -9.93 18.14
N THR A 81 -1.78 -9.87 19.16
CA THR A 81 -3.12 -10.48 19.13
C THR A 81 -3.99 -9.95 17.99
N GLU A 82 -3.92 -8.64 17.68
CA GLU A 82 -4.64 -8.07 16.54
C GLU A 82 -4.13 -8.57 15.18
N VAL A 83 -2.83 -8.87 15.08
CA VAL A 83 -2.21 -9.40 13.85
C VAL A 83 -2.61 -10.87 13.69
N GLU A 84 -2.47 -11.64 14.77
CA GLU A 84 -2.80 -13.06 14.80
C GLU A 84 -4.30 -13.31 14.58
N ALA A 85 -5.18 -12.44 15.06
CA ALA A 85 -6.62 -12.55 14.79
C ALA A 85 -6.93 -12.55 13.28
N ILE A 86 -6.21 -11.75 12.49
CA ILE A 86 -6.32 -11.79 11.03
C ILE A 86 -5.66 -13.04 10.47
N LEU A 87 -4.40 -13.29 10.80
CA LEU A 87 -3.62 -14.35 10.15
C LEU A 87 -4.18 -15.74 10.47
N THR A 88 -4.65 -15.97 11.69
CA THR A 88 -5.20 -17.26 12.14
C THR A 88 -6.46 -17.63 11.39
N LYS A 89 -7.32 -16.65 11.07
CA LYS A 89 -8.53 -16.87 10.25
C LYS A 89 -8.20 -17.40 8.84
N TYR A 90 -7.03 -17.07 8.32
CA TYR A 90 -6.58 -17.48 6.99
C TYR A 90 -5.34 -18.38 7.05
N LYS A 91 -5.09 -19.07 8.17
CA LYS A 91 -3.86 -19.83 8.44
C LYS A 91 -3.50 -20.81 7.32
N GLU A 92 -4.48 -21.55 6.82
CA GLU A 92 -4.32 -22.53 5.74
C GLU A 92 -4.11 -21.88 4.35
N LYS A 93 -4.36 -20.59 4.25
CA LYS A 93 -4.40 -19.81 3.01
C LYS A 93 -3.36 -18.67 2.99
N LEU A 94 -2.41 -18.65 3.92
CA LEU A 94 -1.39 -17.59 3.97
C LEU A 94 -0.47 -17.59 2.75
N TYR A 95 -0.31 -18.73 2.06
CA TYR A 95 0.44 -18.81 0.79
C TYR A 95 -0.06 -17.82 -0.27
N ILE A 96 -1.34 -17.47 -0.21
CA ILE A 96 -2.00 -16.52 -1.13
C ILE A 96 -1.35 -15.14 -1.08
N LEU A 97 -0.74 -14.74 0.05
CA LEU A 97 -0.05 -13.47 0.16
C LEU A 97 1.09 -13.33 -0.86
N ILE A 98 1.77 -14.43 -1.17
CA ILE A 98 2.88 -14.49 -2.13
C ILE A 98 2.35 -14.91 -3.52
N ALA A 99 1.69 -16.06 -3.61
CA ALA A 99 1.38 -16.72 -4.87
C ALA A 99 -0.12 -17.07 -4.98
N PRO A 100 -1.01 -16.09 -5.26
CA PRO A 100 -2.41 -16.38 -5.54
C PRO A 100 -2.54 -17.15 -6.85
N ARG A 101 -3.43 -18.14 -6.90
CA ARG A 101 -3.64 -18.95 -8.11
C ARG A 101 -4.83 -18.47 -8.94
N ASP A 102 -5.87 -17.97 -8.30
CA ASP A 102 -7.11 -17.58 -8.96
C ASP A 102 -7.64 -16.20 -8.53
N ASN A 103 -8.80 -15.82 -9.07
CA ASN A 103 -9.45 -14.55 -8.73
C ASN A 103 -9.99 -14.52 -7.29
N LEU A 104 -10.31 -15.67 -6.70
CA LEU A 104 -10.80 -15.77 -5.33
C LEU A 104 -9.66 -15.53 -4.34
N ASP A 105 -8.51 -16.13 -4.58
CA ASP A 105 -7.25 -15.90 -3.88
C ASP A 105 -6.88 -14.42 -3.93
N ASN A 106 -6.99 -13.78 -5.10
CA ASN A 106 -6.74 -12.34 -5.22
C ASN A 106 -7.67 -11.48 -4.34
N LYS A 107 -8.94 -11.86 -4.21
CA LYS A 107 -9.89 -11.19 -3.31
C LYS A 107 -9.52 -11.41 -1.85
N ILE A 108 -9.16 -12.64 -1.47
CA ILE A 108 -8.71 -12.98 -0.11
C ILE A 108 -7.43 -12.22 0.24
N ARG A 109 -6.42 -12.24 -0.66
CA ARG A 109 -5.17 -11.48 -0.55
C ARG A 109 -5.44 -10.02 -0.28
N SER A 110 -6.28 -9.40 -1.13
CA SER A 110 -6.61 -7.99 -1.02
C SER A 110 -7.28 -7.69 0.31
N ARG A 111 -8.15 -8.58 0.81
CA ARG A 111 -8.81 -8.44 2.11
C ARG A 111 -7.82 -8.51 3.27
N ILE A 112 -6.93 -9.51 3.29
CA ILE A 112 -5.91 -9.67 4.34
C ILE A 112 -5.00 -8.43 4.37
N ILE A 113 -4.47 -8.02 3.21
CA ILE A 113 -3.57 -6.87 3.10
C ILE A 113 -4.27 -5.59 3.56
N VAL A 114 -5.50 -5.32 3.09
CA VAL A 114 -6.24 -4.12 3.50
C VAL A 114 -6.49 -4.13 5.00
N ASN A 115 -6.87 -5.27 5.58
CA ASN A 115 -7.06 -5.37 7.02
C ASN A 115 -5.76 -5.08 7.79
N LEU A 116 -4.63 -5.65 7.40
CA LEU A 116 -3.32 -5.36 8.00
C LEU A 116 -2.97 -3.87 7.86
N VAL A 117 -3.17 -3.28 6.68
CA VAL A 117 -3.00 -1.83 6.46
C VAL A 117 -3.86 -1.03 7.44
N ARG A 118 -5.10 -1.45 7.71
CA ARG A 118 -5.97 -0.76 8.68
C ARG A 118 -5.44 -0.84 10.11
N ILE A 119 -4.90 -1.99 10.52
CA ILE A 119 -4.27 -2.08 11.83
C ILE A 119 -3.03 -1.19 11.91
N SER A 120 -2.17 -1.22 10.89
CA SER A 120 -0.98 -0.37 10.82
C SER A 120 -1.33 1.13 10.84
N GLN A 121 -2.36 1.55 10.10
CA GLN A 121 -2.86 2.93 10.09
C GLN A 121 -3.39 3.40 11.46
N ARG A 122 -3.79 2.48 12.35
CA ARG A 122 -4.20 2.80 13.73
C ARG A 122 -3.00 2.97 14.66
N GLY A 123 -1.80 2.57 14.24
CA GLY A 123 -0.57 2.71 15.02
C GLY A 123 0.07 1.39 15.46
N ASN A 124 -0.44 0.23 15.02
CA ASN A 124 0.16 -1.05 15.36
C ASN A 124 1.46 -1.26 14.58
N ILE A 125 2.59 -1.19 15.28
CA ILE A 125 3.93 -1.31 14.69
C ILE A 125 4.17 -2.75 14.21
N LEU A 126 3.70 -3.76 14.94
CA LEU A 126 3.90 -5.17 14.58
C LEU A 126 3.16 -5.52 13.29
N ALA A 127 1.92 -5.04 13.13
CA ALA A 127 1.17 -5.21 11.89
C ALA A 127 1.88 -4.53 10.70
N GLN A 128 2.48 -3.36 10.92
CA GLN A 128 3.23 -2.65 9.89
C GLN A 128 4.50 -3.41 9.48
N LYS A 129 5.29 -3.89 10.45
CA LYS A 129 6.49 -4.69 10.19
C LYS A 129 6.16 -5.97 9.42
N GLU A 130 5.15 -6.70 9.87
CA GLU A 130 4.71 -7.93 9.21
C GLU A 130 4.26 -7.64 7.77
N LEU A 131 3.45 -6.60 7.59
CA LEU A 131 2.99 -6.20 6.26
C LEU A 131 4.16 -5.77 5.34
N ILE A 132 5.14 -5.01 5.84
CA ILE A 132 6.32 -4.61 5.07
C ILE A 132 7.08 -5.85 4.59
N LYS A 133 7.31 -6.82 5.48
CA LYS A 133 7.99 -8.08 5.14
C LYS A 133 7.29 -8.81 3.98
N TRP A 134 5.96 -8.98 4.05
CA TRP A 134 5.21 -9.63 2.97
C TRP A 134 5.26 -8.83 1.66
N LEU A 135 5.16 -7.50 1.75
CA LEU A 135 5.20 -6.62 0.58
C LEU A 135 6.58 -6.58 -0.06
N GLN A 136 7.68 -6.71 0.70
CA GLN A 136 9.03 -6.80 0.17
C GLN A 136 9.15 -8.00 -0.78
N TYR A 137 8.75 -9.21 -0.36
CA TYR A 137 8.77 -10.38 -1.24
C TYR A 137 7.98 -10.18 -2.55
N VAL A 138 6.83 -9.51 -2.47
CA VAL A 138 6.00 -9.22 -3.65
C VAL A 138 6.67 -8.19 -4.56
N ILE A 139 7.33 -7.18 -3.98
CA ILE A 139 8.04 -6.15 -4.75
C ILE A 139 9.31 -6.71 -5.38
N ASP A 140 10.05 -7.56 -4.68
CA ASP A 140 11.25 -8.21 -5.22
C ASP A 140 10.89 -9.03 -6.47
N ASP A 141 9.81 -9.82 -6.39
CA ASP A 141 9.25 -10.52 -7.56
C ASP A 141 8.89 -9.56 -8.69
N TRP A 142 8.33 -8.37 -8.36
CA TRP A 142 8.02 -7.38 -9.37
C TRP A 142 9.25 -6.71 -9.99
N ILE A 143 10.30 -6.44 -9.20
CA ILE A 143 11.56 -5.83 -9.65
C ILE A 143 12.25 -6.77 -10.65
N ASP A 144 12.24 -8.07 -10.38
CA ASP A 144 12.86 -9.06 -11.25
C ASP A 144 12.02 -9.35 -12.52
N ARG A 145 10.68 -9.26 -12.44
CA ARG A 145 9.80 -9.55 -13.59
C ARG A 145 9.46 -8.35 -14.48
N TYR A 146 9.36 -7.15 -13.92
CA TYR A 146 8.81 -5.98 -14.62
C TYR A 146 9.85 -4.88 -14.80
N TYR A 147 10.17 -4.59 -16.07
CA TYR A 147 11.13 -3.54 -16.45
C TYR A 147 10.87 -2.16 -15.80
N PRO A 148 9.62 -1.65 -15.67
CA PRO A 148 9.39 -0.36 -15.02
C PRO A 148 9.85 -0.29 -13.56
N LEU A 149 9.89 -1.43 -12.87
CA LEU A 149 10.27 -1.53 -11.46
C LEU A 149 11.73 -1.95 -11.27
N PHE A 150 12.38 -2.51 -12.28
CA PHE A 150 13.79 -2.93 -12.23
C PHE A 150 14.74 -1.87 -11.66
N LYS A 151 14.46 -0.57 -11.92
CA LYS A 151 15.28 0.54 -11.43
C LYS A 151 15.37 0.64 -9.90
N TRP A 152 14.43 0.03 -9.19
CA TRP A 152 14.41 -0.08 -7.74
C TRP A 152 15.38 -1.11 -7.19
N LYS A 153 16.03 -1.92 -8.04
CA LYS A 153 17.00 -2.93 -7.61
C LYS A 153 18.14 -2.29 -6.81
N GLY A 154 18.29 -2.73 -5.57
CA GLY A 154 19.28 -2.24 -4.61
C GLY A 154 18.91 -0.94 -3.86
N TYR A 155 17.67 -0.45 -4.02
CA TYR A 155 17.11 0.67 -3.24
C TYR A 155 16.14 0.17 -2.14
N THR A 156 16.56 -0.85 -1.37
CA THR A 156 15.68 -1.56 -0.41
C THR A 156 15.08 -0.65 0.66
N ASP A 157 15.90 0.27 1.19
CA ASP A 157 15.48 1.17 2.27
C ASP A 157 14.43 2.18 1.77
N ASP A 158 14.65 2.73 0.57
CA ASP A 158 13.70 3.65 -0.07
C ASP A 158 12.37 2.93 -0.39
N ILE A 159 12.42 1.65 -0.79
CA ILE A 159 11.21 0.84 -1.00
C ILE A 159 10.43 0.70 0.30
N GLU A 160 11.10 0.40 1.41
CA GLU A 160 10.45 0.29 2.71
C GLU A 160 9.74 1.59 3.11
N ASP A 161 10.41 2.72 2.95
CA ASP A 161 9.80 4.03 3.21
C ASP A 161 8.64 4.34 2.26
N LYS A 162 8.71 3.93 0.99
CA LYS A 162 7.57 4.01 0.06
C LYS A 162 6.40 3.15 0.53
N ILE A 163 6.64 1.93 1.01
CA ILE A 163 5.60 1.06 1.58
C ILE A 163 4.95 1.75 2.79
N ARG A 164 5.75 2.23 3.75
CA ARG A 164 5.25 2.92 4.96
C ARG A 164 4.38 4.12 4.60
N ASN A 165 4.82 4.92 3.63
CA ASN A 165 4.06 6.06 3.13
C ASN A 165 2.75 5.63 2.43
N CYS A 166 2.78 4.55 1.64
CA CYS A 166 1.57 4.00 1.02
C CYS A 166 0.58 3.51 2.07
N ILE A 167 1.05 2.77 3.09
CA ILE A 167 0.21 2.33 4.23
C ILE A 167 -0.46 3.54 4.87
N ARG A 168 0.29 4.60 5.18
CA ARG A 168 -0.24 5.81 5.81
C ARG A 168 -1.28 6.54 4.95
N CYS A 169 -1.05 6.61 3.64
CA CYS A 169 -1.87 7.39 2.72
C CYS A 169 -3.03 6.62 2.08
N TYR A 170 -3.06 5.29 2.23
CA TYR A 170 -4.04 4.45 1.55
C TYR A 170 -5.47 4.76 1.98
N LYS A 171 -6.20 5.41 1.06
CA LYS A 171 -7.66 5.50 1.06
C LYS A 171 -8.20 4.34 0.24
N TYR A 172 -9.28 3.70 0.71
CA TYR A 172 -9.87 2.58 -0.03
C TYR A 172 -10.23 3.02 -1.45
N THR A 173 -9.50 2.47 -2.42
CA THR A 173 -9.63 2.78 -3.86
C THR A 173 -9.62 1.51 -4.71
N GLY A 174 -9.76 0.35 -4.06
CA GLY A 174 -9.66 -0.98 -4.67
C GLY A 174 -8.56 -1.82 -4.01
N SER A 175 -7.58 -2.26 -4.80
CA SER A 175 -6.47 -3.08 -4.32
C SER A 175 -5.31 -2.22 -3.78
N PHE A 176 -4.85 -2.52 -2.57
CA PHE A 176 -3.65 -1.90 -2.01
C PHE A 176 -2.40 -2.21 -2.85
N LEU A 177 -2.25 -3.45 -3.32
CA LEU A 177 -1.12 -3.85 -4.18
C LEU A 177 -1.10 -3.08 -5.49
N GLY A 178 -2.27 -2.87 -6.11
CA GLY A 178 -2.37 -2.05 -7.32
C GLY A 178 -1.98 -0.59 -7.07
N TYR A 179 -2.39 -0.02 -5.94
CA TYR A 179 -1.98 1.32 -5.51
C TYR A 179 -0.46 1.42 -5.27
N LEU A 180 0.12 0.43 -4.58
CA LEU A 180 1.55 0.35 -4.31
C LEU A 180 2.36 0.21 -5.60
N TYR A 181 1.98 -0.71 -6.48
CA TYR A 181 2.62 -0.92 -7.78
C TYR A 181 2.68 0.39 -8.57
N LYS A 182 1.55 1.09 -8.73
CA LYS A 182 1.50 2.37 -9.46
C LYS A 182 2.33 3.45 -8.79
N THR A 183 2.41 3.47 -7.47
CA THR A 183 3.25 4.43 -6.74
C THR A 183 4.73 4.18 -7.00
N LEU A 184 5.16 2.92 -6.99
CA LEU A 184 6.54 2.53 -7.30
C LEU A 184 6.88 2.78 -8.78
N GLU A 185 5.99 2.44 -9.70
CA GLU A 185 6.15 2.67 -11.15
C GLU A 185 6.35 4.16 -11.46
N TYR A 186 5.53 5.05 -10.90
CA TYR A 186 5.68 6.48 -11.12
C TYR A 186 6.93 7.04 -10.45
N SER A 187 7.23 6.58 -9.23
CA SER A 187 8.44 7.00 -8.51
C SER A 187 9.72 6.54 -9.22
N ALA A 188 9.71 5.38 -9.89
CA ALA A 188 10.85 4.84 -10.63
C ALA A 188 11.30 5.74 -11.79
N ARG A 189 10.42 6.59 -12.34
CA ARG A 189 10.75 7.47 -13.47
C ARG A 189 11.87 8.44 -13.15
N GLY A 190 11.99 8.86 -11.89
CA GLY A 190 13.06 9.75 -11.42
C GLY A 190 14.31 9.03 -10.90
N ILE A 191 14.29 7.70 -10.81
CA ILE A 191 15.39 6.91 -10.22
C ILE A 191 16.39 6.55 -11.32
N ARG A 192 17.68 6.73 -11.00
CA ARG A 192 18.78 6.19 -11.81
C ARG A 192 19.08 4.77 -11.33
N PRO A 193 19.10 3.77 -12.22
CA PRO A 193 19.48 2.41 -11.83
C PRO A 193 20.89 2.38 -11.24
N LEU A 194 21.16 1.48 -10.29
CA LEU A 194 22.51 1.34 -9.70
C LEU A 194 23.59 1.01 -10.75
N GLN A 195 23.23 0.34 -11.85
CA GLN A 195 24.15 0.08 -12.96
C GLN A 195 24.71 1.36 -13.58
N ALA A 196 24.00 2.48 -13.49
CA ALA A 196 24.52 3.78 -13.93
C ALA A 196 25.76 4.23 -13.13
N TRP A 197 25.85 3.80 -11.87
CA TRP A 197 26.94 4.07 -10.95
C TRP A 197 28.01 2.97 -10.92
N SER A 198 27.83 1.87 -11.67
CA SER A 198 28.83 0.81 -11.73
C SER A 198 30.13 1.34 -12.33
N LEU A 199 31.24 1.07 -11.64
CA LEU A 199 32.60 1.41 -12.07
C LEU A 199 33.19 0.34 -13.02
N ASP A 200 32.52 -0.80 -13.17
CA ASP A 200 32.95 -1.89 -14.05
C ASP A 200 32.44 -1.72 -15.49
N ASN A 201 31.68 -0.65 -15.75
CA ASN A 201 31.23 -0.34 -17.09
C ASN A 201 32.44 0.01 -17.96
N LEU A 202 32.54 -0.65 -19.12
CA LEU A 202 33.55 -0.36 -20.13
C LEU A 202 33.43 1.09 -20.64
N ILE A 203 34.57 1.76 -20.79
CA ILE A 203 34.73 3.06 -21.43
C ILE A 203 35.51 2.83 -22.74
N GLY A 204 34.81 2.96 -23.86
CA GLY A 204 35.40 2.75 -25.19
C GLY A 204 35.62 1.28 -25.55
N GLU A 205 36.34 1.04 -26.65
CA GLU A 205 36.58 -0.31 -27.21
C GLU A 205 37.82 -1.00 -26.63
N ASN A 206 38.63 -0.30 -25.84
CA ASN A 206 39.95 -0.74 -25.39
C ASN A 206 39.91 -1.67 -24.15
N GLY A 207 38.73 -2.05 -23.67
CA GLY A 207 38.59 -2.88 -22.47
C GLY A 207 38.76 -2.13 -21.14
N ALA A 208 39.03 -0.82 -21.16
CA ALA A 208 39.15 0.00 -19.95
C ALA A 208 37.77 0.19 -19.30
N THR A 209 37.74 0.25 -17.97
CA THR A 209 36.54 0.37 -17.15
C THR A 209 36.50 1.70 -16.40
N LYS A 210 35.32 2.16 -15.97
CA LYS A 210 35.18 3.41 -15.21
C LYS A 210 36.07 3.49 -13.96
N ILE A 211 36.40 2.37 -13.33
CA ILE A 211 37.29 2.34 -12.16
C ILE A 211 38.72 2.77 -12.50
N ASP A 212 39.19 2.49 -13.73
CA ASP A 212 40.54 2.85 -14.18
C ASP A 212 40.75 4.37 -14.27
N PHE A 213 39.66 5.14 -14.21
CA PHE A 213 39.65 6.60 -14.27
C PHE A 213 39.25 7.25 -12.93
N VAL A 214 39.09 6.47 -11.87
CA VAL A 214 38.86 6.98 -10.51
C VAL A 214 40.20 7.37 -9.89
N MET A 215 40.38 8.65 -9.57
CA MET A 215 41.53 9.12 -8.80
C MET A 215 41.06 9.73 -7.47
N GLN A 216 41.83 9.46 -6.42
CA GLN A 216 41.67 10.13 -5.14
C GLN A 216 42.71 11.24 -5.05
N ASP A 217 42.24 12.46 -4.85
CA ASP A 217 43.10 13.61 -4.59
C ASP A 217 43.79 13.40 -3.22
N VAL A 218 45.12 13.38 -3.23
CA VAL A 218 45.94 13.04 -2.07
C VAL A 218 45.91 14.13 -1.01
N GLU A 219 45.59 15.38 -1.38
CA GLU A 219 45.57 16.51 -0.46
C GLU A 219 44.18 16.74 0.15
N THR A 220 43.11 16.52 -0.63
CA THR A 220 41.73 16.78 -0.20
C THR A 220 40.94 15.52 0.16
N GLY A 221 41.44 14.34 -0.22
CA GLY A 221 40.74 13.06 -0.07
C GLY A 221 39.53 12.89 -1.00
N GLU A 222 39.24 13.88 -1.86
CA GLU A 222 38.12 13.83 -2.80
C GLU A 222 38.35 12.81 -3.91
N VAL A 223 37.34 12.00 -4.19
CA VAL A 223 37.36 11.02 -5.28
C VAL A 223 36.73 11.64 -6.52
N LYS A 224 37.48 11.72 -7.63
CA LYS A 224 37.05 12.30 -8.91
C LYS A 224 37.19 11.26 -10.03
N LEU A 225 36.29 11.33 -11.01
CA LEU A 225 36.40 10.59 -12.27
C LEU A 225 37.04 11.50 -13.31
N PHE A 226 38.18 11.10 -13.88
CA PHE A 226 38.82 11.86 -14.96
C PHE A 226 38.20 11.50 -16.31
N GLY A 227 37.99 12.50 -17.20
CA GLY A 227 37.49 12.26 -18.56
C GLY A 227 36.01 12.60 -18.83
N ARG A 228 35.47 13.64 -18.17
CA ARG A 228 34.31 14.40 -18.68
C ARG A 228 34.67 15.85 -18.92
#